data_AF-A0A0G4LKI3-F1
#
_entry.id   AF-A0A0G4LKI3-F1
#
_cell.length_a   1.000
_cell.length_b   1.000
_cell.length_c   1.000
_cell.angle_alpha   90.00
_cell.angle_beta   90.00
_cell.angle_gamma   90.00
#
_symmetry.space_group_name_H-M   'P 1'
#
loop_
_entity.id
_entity.type
_entity.pdbx_description
1 polymer ?
#
loop_
_entity_poly.entity_id
_entity_poly.type
_entity_poly.pdbx_seq_one_letter_code
_entity_poly.pdbx_strand_id
1 'polypeptide(L)'
;MHFHNLAAAFFAAAAFFAAAASAAALPASSGPLPAGAKFNLLALRSASPVHFADVSAAQGSLFLNLPSQNATCDGSCGNSSGSATFYLNDDGGLYLYSTSATPQQLYADRSGMGQGNLGYTTGAQPPPRNGERTGWVLDEVGDLTLNGAGFIA
;
A
#
# COMPACT_ATOMS: atom_id res chain seq x y z
N MET A 1 -66.14 -43.46 -26.84
CA MET A 1 -65.88 -42.74 -25.57
C MET A 1 -64.52 -43.19 -25.06
N HIS A 2 -63.49 -42.42 -25.39
CA HIS A 2 -62.57 -41.76 -24.45
C HIS A 2 -61.58 -42.70 -23.74
N PHE A 3 -60.43 -42.94 -24.41
CA PHE A 3 -59.18 -43.26 -23.73
C PHE A 3 -58.50 -41.94 -23.34
N HIS A 4 -58.29 -41.69 -22.05
CA HIS A 4 -57.50 -40.57 -21.56
C HIS A 4 -56.13 -41.05 -21.07
N ASN A 5 -55.12 -40.39 -21.64
CA ASN A 5 -53.69 -40.36 -21.30
C ASN A 5 -53.39 -40.23 -19.80
N LEU A 6 -52.25 -40.79 -19.39
CA LEU A 6 -51.24 -40.04 -18.62
C LEU A 6 -49.89 -40.76 -18.63
N ALA A 7 -48.98 -40.24 -19.45
CA ALA A 7 -47.56 -40.55 -19.39
C ALA A 7 -46.92 -39.73 -18.26
N ALA A 8 -46.28 -40.39 -17.31
CA ALA A 8 -45.41 -39.75 -16.32
C ALA A 8 -43.96 -39.96 -16.75
N ALA A 9 -43.35 -38.96 -17.37
CA ALA A 9 -41.92 -38.94 -17.66
C ALA A 9 -41.18 -38.43 -16.41
N PHE A 10 -40.46 -39.31 -15.73
CA PHE A 10 -39.48 -38.94 -14.70
C PHE A 10 -38.23 -38.40 -15.39
N PHE A 11 -38.04 -37.07 -15.38
CA PHE A 11 -36.76 -36.45 -15.76
C PHE A 11 -35.89 -36.30 -14.51
N ALA A 12 -34.90 -37.16 -14.35
CA ALA A 12 -33.82 -36.97 -13.38
C ALA A 12 -32.79 -35.99 -13.97
N ALA A 13 -32.80 -34.74 -13.52
CA ALA A 13 -31.76 -33.77 -13.85
C ALA A 13 -30.57 -33.94 -12.90
N ALA A 14 -29.47 -34.49 -13.38
CA ALA A 14 -28.20 -34.50 -12.66
C ALA A 14 -27.52 -33.14 -12.85
N ALA A 15 -27.57 -32.28 -11.83
CA ALA A 15 -26.85 -31.01 -11.80
C ALA A 15 -25.37 -31.26 -11.48
N PHE A 16 -24.50 -31.13 -12.48
CA PHE A 16 -23.05 -31.08 -12.27
C PHE A 16 -22.67 -29.71 -11.69
N PHE A 17 -22.28 -29.67 -10.41
CA PHE A 17 -21.62 -28.50 -9.82
C PHE A 17 -20.16 -28.47 -10.28
N ALA A 18 -19.85 -27.62 -11.27
CA ALA A 18 -18.47 -27.28 -11.59
C ALA A 18 -17.91 -26.37 -10.48
N ALA A 19 -17.07 -26.93 -9.60
CA ALA A 19 -16.29 -26.13 -8.67
C ALA A 19 -15.22 -25.35 -9.46
N ALA A 20 -15.50 -24.08 -9.75
CA ALA A 20 -14.48 -23.17 -10.26
C ALA A 20 -13.45 -22.94 -9.15
N ALA A 21 -12.30 -23.60 -9.25
CA ALA A 21 -11.15 -23.32 -8.42
C ALA A 21 -10.62 -21.92 -8.79
N SER A 22 -10.99 -20.91 -8.01
CA SER A 22 -10.36 -19.60 -8.06
C SER A 22 -8.90 -19.77 -7.64
N ALA A 23 -7.99 -19.84 -8.60
CA ALA A 23 -6.56 -19.71 -8.34
C ALA A 23 -6.34 -18.28 -7.81
N ALA A 24 -6.27 -18.13 -6.48
CA ALA A 24 -5.80 -16.92 -5.86
C ALA A 24 -4.36 -16.72 -6.34
N ALA A 25 -4.12 -15.68 -7.16
CA ALA A 25 -2.77 -15.26 -7.47
C ALA A 25 -2.10 -14.88 -6.14
N LEU A 26 -1.18 -15.73 -5.67
CA LEU A 26 -0.30 -15.39 -4.58
C LEU A 26 0.44 -14.10 -4.97
N PRO A 27 0.66 -13.15 -4.05
CA PRO A 27 1.54 -12.02 -4.33
C PRO A 27 2.88 -12.59 -4.81
N ALA A 28 3.32 -12.13 -5.98
CA ALA A 28 4.63 -12.49 -6.49
C ALA A 28 5.67 -12.10 -5.42
N SER A 29 6.55 -13.03 -5.05
CA SER A 29 7.70 -12.70 -4.23
C SER A 29 8.46 -11.59 -4.94
N SER A 30 8.40 -10.38 -4.36
CA SER A 30 9.15 -9.24 -4.86
C SER A 30 10.62 -9.54 -4.60
N GLY A 31 11.33 -9.99 -5.63
CA GLY A 31 12.79 -9.96 -5.61
C GLY A 31 13.28 -8.54 -5.26
N PRO A 32 14.57 -8.39 -4.87
CA PRO A 32 15.10 -7.11 -4.44
C PRO A 32 14.82 -6.02 -5.48
N LEU A 33 14.31 -4.88 -5.00
CA LEU A 33 14.04 -3.73 -5.88
C LEU A 33 15.33 -3.33 -6.60
N PRO A 34 15.27 -3.02 -7.92
CA PRO A 34 16.38 -2.38 -8.60
C PRO A 34 16.81 -1.09 -7.86
N ALA A 35 18.10 -0.76 -7.90
CA ALA A 35 18.60 0.48 -7.31
C ALA A 35 17.86 1.70 -7.88
N GLY A 36 17.37 2.57 -7.01
CA GLY A 36 16.57 3.75 -7.39
C GLY A 36 15.17 3.44 -7.91
N ALA A 37 14.66 2.22 -7.70
CA ALA A 37 13.28 1.89 -8.03
C ALA A 37 12.29 2.82 -7.33
N LYS A 38 11.27 3.22 -8.08
CA LYS A 38 10.16 4.03 -7.61
C LYS A 38 8.95 3.11 -7.46
N PHE A 39 8.24 3.24 -6.35
CA PHE A 39 7.12 2.38 -6.03
C PHE A 39 6.02 3.14 -5.30
N ASN A 40 4.82 2.58 -5.30
CA ASN A 40 3.72 3.05 -4.47
C ASN A 40 3.59 2.14 -3.25
N LEU A 41 2.97 2.65 -2.19
CA LEU A 41 2.67 1.87 -0.98
C LEU A 41 1.17 1.61 -0.89
N LEU A 42 0.84 0.42 -0.38
CA LEU A 42 -0.52 -0.06 -0.26
C LEU A 42 -0.73 -0.63 1.15
N ALA A 43 -1.84 -0.26 1.79
CA ALA A 43 -2.14 -0.74 3.13
C ALA A 43 -2.69 -2.19 3.11
N LEU A 44 -1.99 -3.12 3.77
CA LEU A 44 -2.42 -4.51 3.90
C LEU A 44 -3.08 -4.76 5.26
N ARG A 45 -4.39 -4.44 5.36
CA ARG A 45 -5.18 -4.75 6.56
C ARG A 45 -6.46 -5.51 6.23
N SER A 46 -6.41 -6.84 6.20
CA SER A 46 -7.53 -7.70 5.79
C SER A 46 -8.83 -7.40 6.55
N ALA A 47 -9.96 -7.58 5.86
CA ALA A 47 -11.30 -7.34 6.41
C ALA A 47 -11.52 -5.91 6.95
N SER A 48 -10.96 -4.90 6.27
CA SER A 48 -11.11 -3.50 6.64
C SER A 48 -11.32 -2.59 5.44
N PRO A 49 -12.01 -1.44 5.62
CA PRO A 49 -12.10 -0.40 4.60
C PRO A 49 -10.75 0.16 4.13
N VAL A 50 -9.68 0.00 4.91
CA VAL A 50 -8.33 0.45 4.53
C VAL A 50 -7.49 -0.65 3.86
N HIS A 51 -8.05 -1.85 3.66
CA HIS A 51 -7.35 -2.88 2.89
C HIS A 51 -7.20 -2.42 1.44
N PHE A 52 -5.99 -2.53 0.91
CA PHE A 52 -5.63 -2.00 -0.40
C PHE A 52 -5.88 -0.50 -0.55
N ALA A 53 -5.79 0.25 0.55
CA ALA A 53 -5.80 1.69 0.47
C ALA A 53 -4.43 2.22 0.01
N ASP A 54 -4.44 3.08 -1.01
CA ASP A 54 -3.26 3.77 -1.48
C ASP A 54 -2.73 4.72 -0.40
N VAL A 55 -1.41 4.75 -0.23
CA VAL A 55 -0.76 5.72 0.65
C VAL A 55 -0.54 7.03 -0.10
N SER A 56 -1.13 8.10 0.42
CA SER A 56 -0.98 9.47 -0.04
C SER A 56 -0.06 10.25 0.91
N ALA A 57 0.51 11.35 0.42
CA ALA A 57 1.25 12.30 1.24
C ALA A 57 0.61 13.69 1.11
N ALA A 58 0.38 14.35 2.24
CA ALA A 58 -0.13 15.73 2.29
C ALA A 58 0.21 16.38 3.63
N GLN A 59 0.36 17.71 3.66
CA GLN A 59 0.49 18.47 4.93
C GLN A 59 1.56 17.92 5.92
N GLY A 60 2.66 17.35 5.42
CA GLY A 60 3.73 16.77 6.25
C GLY A 60 3.42 15.40 6.85
N SER A 61 2.30 14.78 6.47
CA SER A 61 1.79 13.51 7.00
C SER A 61 1.44 12.53 5.87
N LEU A 62 1.33 11.25 6.24
CA LEU A 62 0.85 10.20 5.34
C LEU A 62 -0.62 9.92 5.61
N PHE A 63 -1.36 9.68 4.54
CA PHE A 63 -2.80 9.41 4.58
C PHE A 63 -3.12 8.20 3.73
N LEU A 64 -4.31 7.64 3.93
CA LEU A 64 -4.83 6.55 3.12
C LEU A 64 -6.01 7.05 2.28
N ASN A 65 -6.02 6.70 1.00
CA ASN A 65 -7.11 7.00 0.06
C ASN A 65 -7.50 8.48 -0.03
N LEU A 66 -6.52 9.40 -0.07
CA LEU A 66 -6.87 10.79 -0.41
C LEU A 66 -7.34 10.86 -1.88
N PRO A 67 -8.42 11.62 -2.17
CA PRO A 67 -8.86 11.83 -3.56
C PRO A 67 -7.80 12.52 -4.43
N SER A 68 -6.89 13.26 -3.81
CA SER A 68 -5.77 13.92 -4.47
C SER A 68 -4.56 13.94 -3.54
N GLN A 69 -3.40 13.68 -4.11
CA GLN A 69 -2.11 13.82 -3.45
C GLN A 69 -1.83 15.33 -3.31
N ASN A 70 -1.44 15.79 -2.11
CA ASN A 70 -1.18 17.21 -1.86
C ASN A 70 0.07 17.40 -1.00
N ALA A 71 1.15 16.68 -1.31
CA ALA A 71 2.42 16.93 -0.64
C ALA A 71 2.96 18.29 -1.07
N THR A 72 3.50 19.02 -0.10
CA THR A 72 4.07 20.34 -0.33
C THR A 72 5.36 20.24 -1.13
N CYS A 73 5.28 20.29 -2.45
CA CYS A 73 6.46 20.29 -3.30
C CYS A 73 6.27 21.22 -4.50
N ASP A 74 7.37 21.58 -5.15
CA ASP A 74 7.37 22.36 -6.38
C ASP A 74 6.93 21.51 -7.58
N GLY A 75 5.67 21.70 -7.99
CA GLY A 75 5.26 21.59 -9.39
C GLY A 75 4.98 20.21 -9.99
N SER A 76 5.21 19.07 -9.32
CA SER A 76 4.92 17.74 -9.96
C SER A 76 4.69 16.53 -9.04
N CYS A 77 4.63 16.65 -7.71
CA CYS A 77 4.54 15.44 -6.85
C CYS A 77 3.13 14.86 -6.70
N GLY A 78 2.12 15.57 -7.21
CA GLY A 78 0.77 15.06 -7.28
C GLY A 78 0.57 14.34 -8.61
N ASN A 79 0.51 13.01 -8.59
CA ASN A 79 -0.25 12.33 -9.64
C ASN A 79 -1.75 12.58 -9.39
N SER A 80 -2.56 12.63 -10.44
CA SER A 80 -4.02 12.70 -10.29
C SER A 80 -4.62 11.43 -9.66
N SER A 81 -3.78 10.42 -9.36
CA SER A 81 -4.16 9.10 -8.85
C SER A 81 -4.26 9.06 -7.33
N GLY A 82 -3.92 10.13 -6.61
CA GLY A 82 -4.03 10.19 -5.15
C GLY A 82 -2.94 9.41 -4.39
N SER A 83 -2.17 8.56 -5.06
CA SER A 83 -1.12 7.72 -4.46
C SER A 83 0.25 8.41 -4.53
N ALA A 84 0.98 8.43 -3.42
CA ALA A 84 2.34 8.95 -3.38
C ALA A 84 3.33 7.94 -3.98
N THR A 85 4.35 8.46 -4.66
CA THR A 85 5.46 7.66 -5.18
C THR A 85 6.64 7.77 -4.23
N PHE A 86 7.25 6.65 -3.91
CA PHE A 86 8.34 6.52 -2.96
C PHE A 86 9.59 5.95 -3.63
N TYR A 87 10.75 6.17 -3.01
CA TYR A 87 11.97 5.44 -3.31
C TYR A 87 12.79 5.25 -2.03
N LEU A 88 13.56 4.16 -2.00
CA LEU A 88 14.57 3.91 -0.97
C LEU A 88 15.92 4.46 -1.44
N ASN A 89 16.63 5.12 -0.53
CA ASN A 89 17.99 5.59 -0.73
C ASN A 89 18.98 4.62 -0.07
N ASP A 90 20.23 4.62 -0.53
CA ASP A 90 21.27 3.68 -0.08
C ASP A 90 21.65 3.87 1.41
N ASP A 91 21.33 5.03 1.98
CA ASP A 91 21.48 5.33 3.42
C ASP A 91 20.37 4.73 4.30
N GLY A 92 19.44 3.97 3.70
CA GLY A 92 18.27 3.40 4.37
C GLY A 92 17.18 4.43 4.66
N GLY A 93 17.23 5.61 4.04
CA GLY A 93 16.16 6.60 4.09
C GLY A 93 15.05 6.29 3.09
N LEU A 94 13.81 6.63 3.47
CA LEU A 94 12.63 6.55 2.61
C LEU A 94 12.19 7.95 2.22
N TYR A 95 11.96 8.15 0.93
CA TYR A 95 11.71 9.47 0.37
C TYR A 95 10.47 9.48 -0.52
N LEU A 96 9.78 10.62 -0.54
CA LEU A 96 8.79 10.90 -1.57
C LEU A 96 9.53 11.30 -2.86
N TYR A 97 9.19 10.63 -3.95
CA TYR A 97 9.74 10.94 -5.25
C TYR A 97 9.19 12.27 -5.76
N SER A 98 10.10 13.17 -6.15
CA SER A 98 9.82 14.45 -6.77
C SER A 98 10.94 14.83 -7.72
N THR A 99 10.66 15.71 -8.69
CA THR A 99 11.67 16.39 -9.50
C THR A 99 12.28 17.61 -8.80
N SER A 100 11.88 17.89 -7.55
CA SER A 100 12.35 18.98 -6.71
C SER A 100 13.84 18.90 -6.36
N ALA A 101 14.46 20.07 -6.19
CA ALA A 101 15.77 20.18 -5.54
C ALA A 101 15.71 20.00 -4.00
N THR A 102 14.51 20.03 -3.40
CA THR A 102 14.30 19.84 -1.97
C THR A 102 13.59 18.49 -1.72
N PRO A 103 14.35 17.39 -1.52
CA PRO A 103 13.75 16.08 -1.32
C PRO A 103 12.92 16.04 -0.04
N GLN A 104 11.88 15.21 -0.04
CA GLN A 104 11.03 14.99 1.12
C GLN A 104 11.34 13.63 1.71
N GLN A 105 11.79 13.62 2.96
CA GLN A 105 12.22 12.42 3.66
C GLN A 105 11.21 12.06 4.74
N LEU A 106 10.83 10.78 4.78
CA LEU A 106 9.96 10.24 5.80
C LEU A 106 10.69 10.10 7.14
N TYR A 107 9.92 10.21 8.22
CA TYR A 107 10.33 9.85 9.56
C TYR A 107 9.25 9.04 10.26
N ALA A 108 9.65 8.26 11.25
CA ALA A 108 8.76 7.66 12.22
C ALA A 108 9.22 7.98 13.65
N ASP A 109 8.30 8.40 14.50
CA ASP A 109 8.53 8.50 15.94
C ASP A 109 7.92 7.28 16.62
N ARG A 110 8.73 6.22 16.73
CA ARG A 110 8.36 4.95 17.39
C ARG A 110 8.56 5.00 18.91
N SER A 111 8.87 6.16 19.47
CA SER A 111 8.96 6.31 20.92
C SER A 111 7.57 6.28 21.55
N GLY A 112 7.47 5.90 22.83
CA GLY A 112 6.19 5.97 23.55
C GLY A 112 5.60 7.38 23.64
N MET A 113 6.41 8.43 23.46
CA MET A 113 5.94 9.81 23.38
C MET A 113 5.38 10.16 21.99
N GLY A 114 5.95 9.55 20.94
CA GLY A 114 5.58 9.77 19.55
C GLY A 114 4.34 9.01 19.10
N GLN A 115 3.99 7.92 19.77
CA GLN A 115 2.78 7.13 19.49
C GLN A 115 2.67 6.66 18.03
N GLY A 116 3.81 6.33 17.42
CA GLY A 116 3.85 5.87 16.02
C GLY A 116 3.63 6.99 15.01
N ASN A 117 3.89 8.25 15.36
CA ASN A 117 3.73 9.37 14.43
C ASN A 117 4.62 9.18 13.20
N LEU A 118 3.97 9.12 12.03
CA LEU A 118 4.60 9.04 10.72
C LEU A 118 4.36 10.32 9.94
N GLY A 119 5.45 10.88 9.42
CA GLY A 119 5.36 12.06 8.60
C GLY A 119 6.58 12.20 7.70
N TYR A 120 6.71 13.37 7.10
CA TYR A 120 7.86 13.71 6.29
C TYR A 120 8.23 15.17 6.48
N THR A 121 9.49 15.47 6.16
CA THR A 121 10.06 16.82 6.20
C THR A 121 10.63 17.18 4.83
N THR A 122 10.65 18.47 4.49
CA THR A 122 11.14 18.94 3.19
C THR A 122 12.53 19.58 3.33
N GLY A 123 13.48 19.16 2.49
CA GLY A 123 14.82 19.73 2.45
C GLY A 123 15.54 19.67 3.80
N ALA A 124 16.06 20.80 4.26
CA ALA A 124 16.84 20.91 5.48
C ALA A 124 16.01 20.99 6.78
N GLN A 125 14.68 20.83 6.71
CA GLN A 125 13.84 20.84 7.91
C GLN A 125 14.22 19.67 8.84
N PRO A 126 14.46 19.89 10.15
CA PRO A 126 14.77 18.82 11.09
C PRO A 126 13.53 17.95 11.38
N PRO A 127 13.70 16.65 11.72
CA PRO A 127 12.58 15.82 12.15
C PRO A 127 12.14 16.23 13.56
N PRO A 128 10.99 15.70 14.03
CA PRO A 128 10.68 15.71 15.46
C PRO A 128 11.82 15.10 16.28
N ARG A 129 11.92 15.46 17.56
CA ARG A 129 13.04 15.10 18.44
C ARG A 129 13.39 13.61 18.45
N ASN A 130 12.39 12.73 18.38
CA ASN A 130 12.58 11.27 18.37
C ASN A 130 12.28 10.65 16.99
N GLY A 131 12.19 11.46 15.93
CA GLY A 131 11.90 11.01 14.59
C GLY A 131 13.10 10.30 13.96
N GLU A 132 12.95 9.00 13.74
CA GLU A 132 13.91 8.17 13.02
C GLU A 132 13.70 8.31 11.51
N ARG A 133 14.78 8.55 10.75
CA ARG A 133 14.73 8.81 9.31
C ARG A 133 15.31 7.71 8.43
N THR A 134 16.06 6.79 9.03
CA THR A 134 16.83 5.75 8.34
C THR A 134 16.60 4.38 8.98
N GLY A 135 16.92 3.32 8.24
CA GLY A 135 16.61 1.94 8.61
C GLY A 135 15.36 1.39 7.92
N TRP A 136 14.84 2.12 6.93
CA TRP A 136 13.75 1.67 6.08
C TRP A 136 14.24 0.61 5.10
N VAL A 137 13.54 -0.52 5.05
CA VAL A 137 13.83 -1.62 4.13
C VAL A 137 12.53 -2.29 3.70
N LEU A 138 12.53 -2.90 2.51
CA LEU A 138 11.53 -3.90 2.17
C LEU A 138 12.04 -5.27 2.61
N ASP A 139 11.17 -6.06 3.24
CA ASP A 139 11.50 -7.43 3.59
C ASP A 139 11.32 -8.40 2.40
N GLU A 140 11.49 -9.70 2.66
CA GLU A 140 11.43 -10.76 1.63
C GLU A 140 10.05 -10.88 0.95
N VAL A 141 8.98 -10.38 1.58
CA VAL A 141 7.61 -10.41 1.05
C VAL A 141 7.16 -9.04 0.52
N GLY A 142 8.03 -8.03 0.57
CA GLY A 142 7.78 -6.69 0.07
C GLY A 142 7.08 -5.78 1.07
N ASP A 143 7.04 -6.14 2.36
CA ASP A 143 6.52 -5.27 3.40
C ASP A 143 7.58 -4.23 3.77
N LEU A 144 7.13 -2.97 3.86
CA LEU A 144 7.97 -1.86 4.27
C LEU A 144 8.11 -1.83 5.80
N THR A 145 9.36 -1.93 6.26
CA THR A 145 9.69 -1.92 7.69
C THR A 145 10.71 -0.84 8.02
N LEU A 146 10.70 -0.38 9.27
CA LEU A 146 11.72 0.47 9.85
C LEU A 146 12.41 -0.29 10.98
N ASN A 147 13.67 -0.67 10.78
CA ASN A 147 14.43 -1.47 11.75
C ASN A 147 13.67 -2.76 12.17
N GLY A 148 13.00 -3.41 11.20
CA GLY A 148 12.21 -4.63 11.41
C GLY A 148 10.82 -4.42 12.04
N ALA A 149 10.46 -3.18 12.41
CA ALA A 149 9.10 -2.85 12.82
C ALA A 149 8.24 -2.48 11.61
N GLY A 150 6.98 -2.94 11.58
CA GLY A 150 6.03 -2.58 10.53
C GLY A 150 5.63 -1.10 10.57
N PHE A 151 4.94 -0.66 9.51
CA PHE A 151 4.59 0.75 9.26
C PHE A 151 3.75 1.41 10.36
N ILE A 152 2.97 0.65 11.14
CA ILE A 152 2.26 1.16 12.32
C ILE A 152 2.87 0.47 13.54
N ALA A 153 3.74 1.21 14.24
CA ALA A 153 4.30 0.80 15.53
C ALA A 153 3.42 1.31 16.67
#